data_AF-A0A9N8VHJ1-F1
#
_entry.id   AF-A0A9N8VHJ1-F1
#
_cell.length_a   1.000
_cell.length_b   1.000
_cell.length_c   1.000
_cell.angle_alpha   90.00
_cell.angle_beta   90.00
_cell.angle_gamma   90.00
#
_symmetry.space_group_name_H-M   'P 1'
#
loop_
_entity.id
_entity.type
_entity.pdbx_description
1 polymer ?
#
loop_
_entity_poly.entity_id
_entity_poly.type
_entity_poly.pdbx_seq_one_letter_code
_entity_poly.pdbx_strand_id
1 'polypeptide(L)'
;MLYCLATYSIVSVGHKFQNSENSPDVKKSPWVHEHLNVCLQKMSTKTNIPGGYGLCPACGGKKTSENWCPPCHARLLLDECSGLTSGDKNLDEFIRKTITDARRSYDYFEWIPFENFKDIKQIGRGGFATAYSATRTNCRKGHFDWDEKTKKYVRGSWKNYKVALKSFHNTPDIASTFLNEIKTHHKCMMLQEDEFLQCYGISRNPVTKEFITVLDYAQQGDLRHFLQKNHETLKWEDRLRIVTKIAKDLKVIHSTGLIHGDFHSGNVLQESTIPKVSDFGLSRVDKDHIPEADEIAATRDRAIQKHSPEAIYTSRLIHYVTKKQDTCNDTKQQDLYINTSLQNLCNDTRQQDLYLNDMTE
;
A
#
# COMPACT_ATOMS: atom_id res chain seq x y z
N MET A 1 5.98 -4.59 18.18
CA MET A 1 4.98 -5.07 19.17
C MET A 1 3.55 -5.29 18.62
N LEU A 2 3.00 -4.38 17.82
CA LEU A 2 1.64 -4.48 17.23
C LEU A 2 1.41 -5.63 16.28
N TYR A 3 2.40 -5.88 15.44
CA TYR A 3 2.41 -7.04 14.57
C TYR A 3 2.45 -8.33 15.38
N CYS A 4 3.19 -8.38 16.49
CA CYS A 4 3.14 -9.50 17.42
C CYS A 4 1.77 -9.65 18.08
N LEU A 5 1.04 -8.58 18.40
CA LEU A 5 -0.33 -8.69 18.93
C LEU A 5 -1.35 -9.14 17.86
N ALA A 6 -1.18 -8.67 16.62
CA ALA A 6 -1.95 -9.09 15.46
C ALA A 6 -1.71 -10.57 15.12
N THR A 7 -0.44 -10.98 15.01
CA THR A 7 -0.05 -12.37 14.77
C THR A 7 -0.34 -13.25 15.97
N TYR A 8 -0.17 -12.80 17.22
CA TYR A 8 -0.56 -13.56 18.41
C TYR A 8 -2.08 -13.73 18.51
N SER A 9 -2.88 -12.74 18.09
CA SER A 9 -4.35 -12.90 18.00
C SER A 9 -4.74 -13.86 16.87
N ILE A 10 -4.10 -13.79 15.72
CA ILE A 10 -4.32 -14.70 14.57
C ILE A 10 -3.85 -16.13 14.89
N VAL A 11 -2.71 -16.29 15.55
CA VAL A 11 -2.13 -17.57 15.99
C VAL A 11 -2.91 -18.15 17.19
N SER A 12 -3.39 -17.32 18.12
CA SER A 12 -4.26 -17.74 19.22
C SER A 12 -5.62 -18.25 18.73
N VAL A 13 -6.18 -17.65 17.67
CA VAL A 13 -7.35 -18.18 16.96
C VAL A 13 -7.03 -19.51 16.27
N GLY A 14 -5.89 -19.61 15.58
CA GLY A 14 -5.44 -20.85 14.95
C GLY A 14 -5.20 -22.01 15.93
N HIS A 15 -4.65 -21.72 17.12
CA HIS A 15 -4.46 -22.70 18.20
C HIS A 15 -5.78 -23.11 18.86
N LYS A 16 -6.76 -22.21 18.98
CA LYS A 16 -8.11 -22.55 19.46
C LYS A 16 -8.86 -23.47 18.49
N PHE A 17 -8.64 -23.32 17.18
CA PHE A 17 -9.16 -24.24 16.15
C PHE A 17 -8.56 -25.66 16.24
N GLN A 18 -7.32 -25.82 16.70
CA GLN A 18 -6.72 -27.15 16.94
C GLN A 18 -7.27 -27.83 18.20
N ASN A 19 -7.70 -27.05 19.20
CA ASN A 19 -8.14 -27.56 20.50
C ASN A 19 -9.67 -27.66 20.66
N SER A 20 -10.48 -27.22 19.69
CA SER A 20 -11.92 -27.47 19.66
C SER A 20 -12.20 -28.85 19.03
N GLU A 21 -11.72 -29.90 19.67
CA GLU A 21 -12.16 -31.26 19.41
C GLU A 21 -13.62 -31.39 19.87
N ASN A 22 -14.57 -31.27 18.92
CA ASN A 22 -15.90 -31.94 18.91
C ASN A 22 -16.92 -31.26 17.96
N SER A 23 -16.50 -30.76 16.78
CA SER A 23 -17.43 -30.45 15.68
C SER A 23 -16.97 -31.11 14.38
N PRO A 24 -17.80 -31.95 13.72
CA PRO A 24 -17.40 -32.72 12.53
C PRO A 24 -17.02 -31.86 11.30
N ASP A 25 -17.42 -30.59 11.27
CA ASP A 25 -17.27 -29.73 10.07
C ASP A 25 -16.02 -28.85 10.06
N VAL A 26 -15.27 -28.78 11.17
CA VAL A 26 -14.05 -27.94 11.28
C VAL A 26 -12.78 -28.67 10.81
N LYS A 27 -12.83 -30.00 10.65
CA LYS A 27 -11.68 -30.82 10.19
C LYS A 27 -11.41 -30.76 8.67
N LYS A 28 -12.00 -29.82 7.92
CA LYS A 28 -11.87 -29.76 6.45
C LYS A 28 -11.45 -28.41 5.87
N SER A 29 -10.52 -27.68 6.49
CA SER A 29 -9.78 -26.67 5.74
C SER A 29 -8.27 -26.82 5.94
N PRO A 30 -7.63 -27.72 5.17
CA PRO A 30 -6.16 -27.78 5.02
C PRO A 30 -5.55 -26.41 4.71
N TRP A 31 -6.33 -25.52 4.11
CA TRP A 31 -5.93 -24.19 3.69
C TRP A 31 -5.67 -23.21 4.84
N VAL A 32 -6.43 -23.25 5.95
CA VAL A 32 -6.20 -22.31 7.07
C VAL A 32 -4.83 -22.57 7.70
N HIS A 33 -4.50 -23.83 7.94
CA HIS A 33 -3.19 -24.26 8.44
C HIS A 33 -2.07 -23.94 7.45
N GLU A 34 -2.27 -24.22 6.17
CA GLU A 34 -1.27 -23.95 5.13
C GLU A 34 -1.04 -22.44 4.94
N HIS A 35 -2.10 -21.61 4.98
CA HIS A 35 -2.00 -20.16 4.76
C HIS A 35 -1.44 -19.40 5.97
N LEU A 36 -1.78 -19.82 7.20
CA LEU A 36 -1.14 -19.32 8.43
C LEU A 36 0.34 -19.71 8.46
N ASN A 37 0.68 -20.95 8.12
CA ASN A 37 2.07 -21.41 8.09
C ASN A 37 2.87 -20.76 6.96
N VAL A 38 2.28 -20.54 5.77
CA VAL A 38 2.90 -19.80 4.67
C VAL A 38 3.08 -18.32 5.05
N CYS A 39 2.11 -17.71 5.73
CA CYS A 39 2.28 -16.38 6.31
C CYS A 39 3.45 -16.38 7.29
N LEU A 40 3.45 -17.23 8.31
CA LEU A 40 4.51 -17.31 9.32
C LEU A 40 5.90 -17.64 8.73
N GLN A 41 6.00 -18.52 7.73
CA GLN A 41 7.25 -18.85 7.03
C GLN A 41 7.78 -17.70 6.17
N LYS A 42 6.91 -16.99 5.44
CA LYS A 42 7.28 -15.77 4.70
C LYS A 42 7.65 -14.61 5.63
N MET A 43 7.23 -14.65 6.89
CA MET A 43 7.51 -13.64 7.92
C MET A 43 8.82 -13.91 8.69
N SER A 44 9.31 -15.16 8.71
CA SER A 44 10.61 -15.55 9.28
C SER A 44 11.75 -15.52 8.26
N THR A 45 11.43 -15.49 6.97
CA THR A 45 12.43 -15.45 5.91
C THR A 45 12.56 -14.00 5.44
N LYS A 46 13.67 -13.34 5.81
CA LYS A 46 14.40 -12.63 4.76
C LYS A 46 14.49 -13.65 3.64
N THR A 47 13.90 -13.40 2.49
CA THR A 47 14.09 -14.22 1.31
C THR A 47 15.56 -14.14 0.93
N ASN A 48 16.40 -14.88 1.67
CA ASN A 48 17.60 -15.46 1.14
C ASN A 48 17.10 -16.47 0.12
N ILE A 49 16.75 -15.97 -1.07
CA ILE A 49 16.57 -16.80 -2.25
C ILE A 49 17.94 -17.49 -2.43
N PRO A 50 18.03 -18.82 -2.25
CA PRO A 50 19.28 -19.52 -2.42
C PRO A 50 19.62 -19.47 -3.92
N GLY A 51 20.57 -18.59 -4.27
CA GLY A 51 20.91 -18.26 -5.66
C GLY A 51 20.34 -16.89 -6.05
N GLY A 52 21.20 -15.88 -6.18
CA GLY A 52 20.78 -14.55 -6.61
C GLY A 52 20.11 -14.56 -7.99
N TYR A 53 19.44 -13.46 -8.37
CA TYR A 53 18.65 -13.29 -9.61
C TYR A 53 19.42 -13.45 -10.94
N GLY A 54 20.64 -13.99 -10.92
CA GLY A 54 21.53 -14.15 -12.06
C GLY A 54 22.37 -12.91 -12.36
N LEU A 55 23.17 -13.02 -13.42
CA LEU A 55 23.97 -11.93 -13.96
C LEU A 55 23.20 -11.21 -15.08
N CYS A 56 23.47 -9.93 -15.23
CA CYS A 56 22.94 -9.11 -16.30
C CYS A 56 23.66 -9.43 -17.62
N PRO A 57 22.95 -9.75 -18.72
CA PRO A 57 23.58 -10.01 -20.01
C PRO A 57 24.27 -8.77 -20.60
N ALA A 58 23.87 -7.56 -20.21
CA ALA A 58 24.44 -6.31 -20.73
C ALA A 58 25.77 -5.92 -20.07
N CYS A 59 25.92 -6.13 -18.77
CA CYS A 59 27.10 -5.66 -18.01
C CYS A 59 27.81 -6.73 -17.18
N GLY A 60 27.30 -7.97 -17.14
CA GLY A 60 27.82 -9.05 -16.31
C GLY A 60 27.60 -8.88 -14.80
N GLY A 61 27.06 -7.75 -14.34
CA GLY A 61 26.79 -7.47 -12.93
C GLY A 61 25.60 -8.25 -12.35
N LYS A 62 25.55 -8.39 -11.02
CA LYS A 62 24.44 -9.07 -10.34
C LYS A 62 23.13 -8.30 -10.50
N LYS A 63 22.04 -9.02 -10.79
CA LYS A 63 20.67 -8.49 -10.77
C LYS A 63 20.12 -8.43 -9.34
N THR A 64 19.24 -7.48 -9.07
CA THR A 64 18.55 -7.32 -7.77
C THR A 64 17.09 -7.75 -7.81
N SER A 65 16.54 -8.03 -8.99
CA SER A 65 15.33 -8.81 -9.19
C SER A 65 15.41 -9.58 -10.51
N GLU A 66 14.45 -10.47 -10.78
CA GLU A 66 14.41 -11.30 -11.99
C GLU A 66 14.64 -10.47 -13.27
N ASN A 67 13.98 -9.32 -13.35
CA ASN A 67 13.96 -8.42 -14.50
C ASN A 67 14.63 -7.06 -14.23
N TRP A 68 15.50 -6.96 -13.20
CA TRP A 68 16.17 -5.69 -12.87
C TRP A 68 17.67 -5.82 -12.60
N CYS A 69 18.46 -5.24 -13.51
CA CYS A 69 19.84 -4.82 -13.29
C CYS A 69 19.88 -3.32 -12.95
N PRO A 70 20.24 -2.92 -11.71
CA PRO A 70 20.24 -1.52 -11.29
C PRO A 70 21.02 -0.58 -12.22
N PRO A 71 22.30 -0.81 -12.56
CA PRO A 71 23.04 0.14 -13.40
C PRO A 71 22.53 0.21 -14.84
N CYS A 72 22.07 -0.91 -15.42
CA CYS A 72 21.65 -0.93 -16.82
C CYS A 72 20.28 -0.30 -17.02
N HIS A 73 19.30 -0.66 -16.20
CA HIS A 73 17.96 -0.10 -16.34
C HIS A 73 17.86 1.33 -15.83
N ALA A 74 18.56 1.70 -14.75
CA ALA A 74 18.61 3.09 -14.32
C ALA A 74 19.19 3.99 -15.41
N ARG A 75 20.30 3.58 -16.06
CA ARG A 75 20.88 4.34 -17.18
C ARG A 75 19.91 4.46 -18.34
N LEU A 76 19.29 3.36 -18.78
CA LEU A 76 18.29 3.39 -19.85
C LEU A 76 17.15 4.38 -19.54
N LEU A 77 16.61 4.35 -18.32
CA LEU A 77 15.55 5.25 -17.89
C LEU A 77 16.02 6.71 -17.83
N LEU A 78 17.22 6.97 -17.30
CA LEU A 78 17.78 8.32 -17.25
C LEU A 78 18.05 8.90 -18.64
N ASP A 79 18.49 8.07 -19.59
CA ASP A 79 18.68 8.46 -20.99
C ASP A 79 17.33 8.79 -21.65
N GLU A 80 16.28 7.97 -21.42
CA GLU A 80 14.92 8.25 -21.91
C GLU A 80 14.30 9.50 -21.27
N CYS A 81 14.62 9.78 -20.02
CA CYS A 81 14.18 11.00 -19.32
C CYS A 81 15.03 12.23 -19.70
N SER A 82 16.10 12.08 -20.47
CA SER A 82 16.96 13.20 -20.86
C SER A 82 16.17 14.24 -21.67
N GLY A 83 16.13 15.47 -21.18
CA GLY A 83 15.37 16.57 -21.78
C GLY A 83 13.91 16.69 -21.34
N LEU A 84 13.39 15.74 -20.54
CA LEU A 84 12.09 15.89 -19.87
C LEU A 84 12.27 16.61 -18.53
N THR A 85 11.45 17.63 -18.28
CA THR A 85 11.43 18.39 -17.01
C THR A 85 9.99 18.66 -16.60
N SER A 86 9.74 18.59 -15.29
CA SER A 86 8.48 19.01 -14.68
C SER A 86 8.33 20.53 -14.56
N GLY A 87 9.42 21.27 -14.80
CA GLY A 87 9.56 22.68 -14.45
C GLY A 87 9.82 22.92 -12.96
N ASP A 88 9.98 21.86 -12.15
CA ASP A 88 10.38 21.92 -10.74
C ASP A 88 11.65 21.09 -10.53
N LYS A 89 12.75 21.76 -10.17
CA LYS A 89 14.07 21.13 -10.03
C LYS A 89 14.11 20.09 -8.90
N ASN A 90 13.41 20.33 -7.80
CA ASN A 90 13.41 19.42 -6.65
C ASN A 90 12.63 18.15 -6.99
N LEU A 91 11.54 18.28 -7.74
CA LEU A 91 10.78 17.16 -8.25
C LEU A 91 11.58 16.34 -9.27
N ASP A 92 12.23 17.01 -10.22
CA ASP A 92 13.06 16.36 -11.25
C ASP A 92 14.22 15.58 -10.60
N GLU A 93 14.91 16.19 -9.62
CA GLU A 93 15.96 15.52 -8.85
C GLU A 93 15.42 14.32 -8.08
N PHE A 94 14.25 14.46 -7.44
CA PHE A 94 13.62 13.35 -6.73
C PHE A 94 13.26 12.19 -7.67
N ILE A 95 12.65 12.44 -8.83
CA ILE A 95 12.34 11.42 -9.83
C ILE A 95 13.61 10.68 -10.26
N ARG A 96 14.68 11.41 -10.60
CA ARG A 96 15.98 10.81 -10.95
C ARG A 96 16.54 9.95 -9.83
N LYS A 97 16.41 10.41 -8.57
CA LYS A 97 16.83 9.64 -7.39
C LYS A 97 16.05 8.33 -7.25
N THR A 98 14.73 8.35 -7.47
CA THR A 98 13.93 7.10 -7.42
C THR A 98 14.39 6.08 -8.47
N ILE A 99 14.82 6.54 -9.66
CA ILE A 99 15.35 5.69 -10.72
C ILE A 99 16.71 5.09 -10.32
N THR A 100 17.62 5.89 -9.75
CA THR A 100 18.95 5.41 -9.35
C THR A 100 18.93 4.46 -8.17
N ASP A 101 17.98 4.67 -7.24
CA ASP A 101 17.85 3.87 -6.02
C ASP A 101 17.03 2.58 -6.23
N ALA A 102 16.30 2.47 -7.34
CA ALA A 102 15.39 1.37 -7.60
C ALA A 102 16.12 0.01 -7.62
N ARG A 103 15.55 -0.95 -6.90
CA ARG A 103 16.05 -2.33 -6.81
C ARG A 103 15.20 -3.30 -7.63
N ARG A 104 14.00 -2.88 -8.02
CA ARG A 104 13.04 -3.65 -8.80
C ARG A 104 12.45 -2.78 -9.91
N SER A 105 11.82 -3.43 -10.88
CA SER A 105 11.27 -2.77 -12.07
C SER A 105 10.03 -1.91 -11.82
N TYR A 106 9.50 -1.89 -10.59
CA TYR A 106 8.36 -1.07 -10.16
C TYR A 106 8.69 -0.02 -9.09
N ASP A 107 9.97 0.08 -8.69
CA ASP A 107 10.46 0.89 -7.57
C ASP A 107 10.74 2.36 -7.89
N TYR A 108 10.66 2.78 -9.15
CA TYR A 108 10.98 4.14 -9.59
C TYR A 108 9.75 4.90 -10.07
N PHE A 109 9.79 6.23 -10.06
CA PHE A 109 8.74 7.05 -10.69
C PHE A 109 9.14 7.47 -12.10
N GLU A 110 8.17 7.47 -13.02
CA GLU A 110 8.33 8.08 -14.34
C GLU A 110 7.81 9.51 -14.33
N TRP A 111 8.46 10.41 -15.07
CA TRP A 111 7.78 11.60 -15.55
C TRP A 111 6.89 11.22 -16.73
N ILE A 112 5.58 11.47 -16.61
CA ILE A 112 4.59 11.05 -17.59
C ILE A 112 3.97 12.31 -18.22
N PRO A 113 4.24 12.57 -19.52
CA PRO A 113 3.61 13.68 -20.23
C PRO A 113 2.08 13.56 -20.21
N PHE A 114 1.39 14.68 -19.95
CA PHE A 114 -0.05 14.71 -19.71
C PHE A 114 -0.86 14.27 -20.94
N GLU A 115 -0.35 14.50 -22.15
CA GLU A 115 -0.94 14.07 -23.41
C GLU A 115 -1.05 12.54 -23.57
N ASN A 116 -0.38 11.76 -22.71
CA ASN A 116 -0.51 10.30 -22.68
C ASN A 116 -1.80 9.82 -21.99
N PHE A 117 -2.61 10.72 -21.43
CA PHE A 117 -3.88 10.39 -20.80
C PHE A 117 -5.06 10.72 -21.70
N LYS A 118 -5.95 9.74 -21.88
CA LYS A 118 -7.22 9.85 -22.60
C LYS A 118 -8.39 9.49 -21.69
N ASP A 119 -9.61 9.79 -22.12
CA ASP A 119 -10.86 9.42 -21.43
C ASP A 119 -10.87 9.85 -19.96
N ILE A 120 -10.32 11.03 -19.67
CA ILE A 120 -10.19 11.55 -18.30
C ILE A 120 -11.59 11.85 -17.77
N LYS A 121 -11.97 11.17 -16.69
CA LYS A 121 -13.28 11.33 -16.02
C LYS A 121 -13.06 11.52 -14.54
N GLN A 122 -13.64 12.57 -13.97
CA GLN A 122 -13.61 12.79 -12.52
C GLN A 122 -14.37 11.66 -11.82
N ILE A 123 -13.78 11.10 -10.77
CA ILE A 123 -14.36 10.00 -9.97
C ILE A 123 -14.55 10.37 -8.50
N GLY A 124 -13.94 11.48 -8.06
CA GLY A 124 -14.10 11.99 -6.70
C GLY A 124 -13.39 13.31 -6.52
N ARG A 125 -13.79 14.10 -5.52
CA ARG A 125 -13.12 15.34 -5.13
C ARG A 125 -13.03 15.43 -3.62
N GLY A 126 -11.82 15.52 -3.10
CA GLY A 126 -11.54 15.79 -1.69
C GLY A 126 -11.20 17.26 -1.45
N GLY A 127 -10.76 17.59 -0.24
CA GLY A 127 -10.34 18.95 0.11
C GLY A 127 -9.06 19.38 -0.61
N PHE A 128 -8.07 18.48 -0.70
CA PHE A 128 -6.73 18.80 -1.21
C PHE A 128 -6.45 18.31 -2.63
N ALA A 129 -7.26 17.40 -3.15
CA ALA A 129 -7.07 16.82 -4.46
C ALA A 129 -8.40 16.39 -5.11
N THR A 130 -8.39 16.34 -6.44
CA THR A 130 -9.45 15.73 -7.24
C THR A 130 -8.94 14.44 -7.86
N ALA A 131 -9.72 13.37 -7.74
CA ALA A 131 -9.42 12.07 -8.32
C ALA A 131 -10.10 11.92 -9.68
N TYR A 132 -9.35 11.46 -10.68
CA TYR A 132 -9.84 11.12 -12.01
C TYR A 132 -9.47 9.68 -12.35
N SER A 133 -10.28 9.05 -13.20
CA SER A 133 -9.86 7.86 -13.94
C SER A 133 -9.41 8.27 -15.32
N ALA A 134 -8.42 7.60 -15.89
CA ALA A 134 -7.94 7.85 -17.24
C ALA A 134 -7.44 6.57 -17.92
N THR A 135 -7.33 6.62 -19.24
CA THR A 135 -6.68 5.61 -20.07
C THR A 135 -5.27 6.12 -20.41
N ARG A 136 -4.22 5.45 -19.92
CA ARG A 136 -2.83 5.72 -20.27
C ARG A 136 -2.48 4.99 -21.57
N THR A 137 -2.03 5.73 -22.58
CA THR A 137 -1.77 5.19 -23.93
C THR A 137 -0.44 4.45 -24.06
N ASN A 138 0.52 4.75 -23.20
CA ASN A 138 1.90 4.25 -23.26
C ASN A 138 2.41 3.96 -21.83
N CYS A 139 1.96 2.86 -21.23
CA CYS A 139 2.44 2.42 -19.93
C CYS A 139 3.67 1.51 -20.11
N ARG A 140 4.87 2.03 -19.80
CA ARG A 140 6.14 1.31 -20.00
C ARG A 140 6.73 0.73 -18.72
N LYS A 141 6.25 1.17 -17.56
CA LYS A 141 6.82 0.81 -16.26
C LYS A 141 6.85 -0.72 -16.10
N GLY A 142 7.94 -1.25 -15.57
CA GLY A 142 8.10 -2.69 -15.38
C GLY A 142 8.55 -3.49 -16.62
N HIS A 143 8.39 -2.96 -17.84
CA HIS A 143 8.63 -3.70 -19.08
C HIS A 143 10.04 -3.49 -19.62
N PHE A 144 10.93 -4.43 -19.32
CA PHE A 144 12.30 -4.48 -19.83
C PHE A 144 12.55 -5.85 -20.43
N ASP A 145 12.82 -5.87 -21.74
CA ASP A 145 13.14 -7.10 -22.48
C ASP A 145 14.57 -7.01 -23.00
N TRP A 146 15.30 -8.12 -22.96
CA TRP A 146 16.61 -8.22 -23.57
C TRP A 146 16.48 -8.63 -25.03
N ASP A 147 16.93 -7.78 -25.94
CA ASP A 147 16.99 -8.10 -27.35
C ASP A 147 18.33 -8.77 -27.68
N GLU A 148 18.29 -10.08 -27.94
CA GLU A 148 19.46 -10.88 -28.29
C GLU A 148 20.14 -10.47 -29.59
N LYS A 149 19.43 -9.85 -30.54
CA LYS A 149 20.00 -9.43 -31.82
C LYS A 149 20.80 -8.14 -31.66
N THR A 150 20.24 -7.18 -30.94
CA THR A 150 20.88 -5.87 -30.75
C THR A 150 21.77 -5.81 -29.52
N LYS A 151 21.70 -6.83 -28.64
CA LYS A 151 22.40 -6.91 -27.35
C LYS A 151 22.12 -5.69 -26.49
N LYS A 152 20.85 -5.26 -26.46
CA LYS A 152 20.38 -4.10 -25.70
C LYS A 152 19.06 -4.43 -25.01
N TYR A 153 18.81 -3.73 -23.91
CA TYR A 153 17.47 -3.71 -23.32
C TYR A 153 16.55 -2.82 -24.16
N VAL A 154 15.34 -3.31 -24.38
CA VAL A 154 14.24 -2.59 -25.00
C VAL A 154 13.06 -2.50 -24.03
N ARG A 155 12.22 -1.48 -24.19
CA ARG A 155 11.03 -1.29 -23.34
C ARG A 155 9.77 -1.56 -24.12
N GLY A 156 9.00 -2.53 -23.62
CA GLY A 156 7.62 -2.74 -24.03
C GLY A 156 6.72 -1.61 -23.53
N SER A 157 5.48 -1.60 -24.02
CA SER A 157 4.44 -0.71 -23.51
C SER A 157 3.08 -1.36 -23.55
N TRP A 158 2.34 -1.28 -22.46
CA TRP A 158 0.92 -1.63 -22.44
C TRP A 158 0.13 -0.46 -23.00
N LYS A 159 -0.73 -0.76 -23.97
CA LYS A 159 -1.65 0.20 -24.57
C LYS A 159 -2.96 0.20 -23.78
N ASN A 160 -3.54 1.39 -23.64
CA ASN A 160 -4.86 1.59 -23.02
C ASN A 160 -4.96 1.09 -21.58
N TYR A 161 -3.91 1.32 -20.78
CA TYR A 161 -3.88 0.90 -19.38
C TYR A 161 -4.72 1.84 -18.51
N LYS A 162 -5.63 1.30 -17.70
CA LYS A 162 -6.52 2.10 -16.84
C LYS A 162 -5.75 2.56 -15.60
N VAL A 163 -5.77 3.87 -15.32
CA VAL A 163 -5.07 4.48 -14.17
C VAL A 163 -5.98 5.44 -13.40
N ALA A 164 -5.63 5.67 -12.14
CA ALA A 164 -6.17 6.77 -11.34
C ALA A 164 -5.18 7.95 -11.38
N LEU A 165 -5.71 9.16 -11.53
CA LEU A 165 -4.96 10.42 -11.46
C LEU A 165 -5.42 11.17 -10.21
N LYS A 166 -4.52 11.36 -9.24
CA LYS A 166 -4.77 12.27 -8.10
C LYS A 166 -4.20 13.64 -8.47
N SER A 167 -5.06 14.57 -8.86
CA SER A 167 -4.70 15.96 -9.20
C SER A 167 -4.76 16.83 -7.96
N PHE A 168 -3.63 17.42 -7.60
CA PHE A 168 -3.48 18.22 -6.38
C PHE A 168 -3.93 19.66 -6.64
N HIS A 169 -4.83 20.17 -5.80
CA HIS A 169 -5.30 21.56 -5.93
C HIS A 169 -4.14 22.52 -5.68
N ASN A 170 -4.02 23.57 -6.50
CA ASN A 170 -2.97 24.57 -6.32
C ASN A 170 -3.21 25.37 -5.03
N THR A 171 -2.37 25.15 -4.04
CA THR A 171 -2.27 25.94 -2.80
C THR A 171 -0.86 26.55 -2.68
N PRO A 172 -0.65 27.59 -1.84
CA PRO A 172 0.66 28.22 -1.70
C PRO A 172 1.79 27.25 -1.35
N ASP A 173 1.51 26.26 -0.50
CA ASP A 173 2.48 25.25 -0.04
C ASP A 173 2.39 23.92 -0.81
N ILE A 174 1.79 23.92 -2.00
CA ILE A 174 1.49 22.67 -2.70
C ILE A 174 2.74 21.89 -3.09
N ALA A 175 3.83 22.56 -3.44
CA ALA A 175 5.06 21.90 -3.88
C ALA A 175 5.69 21.06 -2.75
N SER A 176 5.75 21.58 -1.53
CA SER A 176 6.33 20.88 -0.37
C SER A 176 5.43 19.75 0.11
N THR A 177 4.12 20.00 0.22
CA THR A 177 3.13 19.01 0.65
C THR A 177 3.03 17.85 -0.34
N PHE A 178 2.93 18.16 -1.64
CA PHE A 178 2.97 17.16 -2.71
C PHE A 178 4.24 16.32 -2.65
N LEU A 179 5.42 16.97 -2.58
CA LEU A 179 6.71 16.29 -2.55
C LEU A 179 6.85 15.38 -1.32
N ASN A 180 6.32 15.78 -0.16
CA ASN A 180 6.32 14.97 1.05
C ASN A 180 5.44 13.73 0.91
N GLU A 181 4.24 13.89 0.32
CA GLU A 181 3.32 12.77 0.09
C GLU A 181 3.95 11.72 -0.84
N ILE A 182 4.50 12.14 -1.99
CA ILE A 182 5.11 11.21 -2.95
C ILE A 182 6.39 10.55 -2.42
N LYS A 183 7.17 11.25 -1.57
CA LYS A 183 8.33 10.67 -0.89
C LYS A 183 7.91 9.58 0.09
N THR A 184 6.86 9.83 0.86
CA THR A 184 6.28 8.85 1.80
C THR A 184 5.77 7.62 1.06
N HIS A 185 4.99 7.85 -0.01
CA HIS A 185 4.45 6.77 -0.85
C HIS A 185 5.59 5.93 -1.44
N HIS A 186 6.62 6.58 -2.00
CA HIS A 186 7.80 5.90 -2.57
C HIS A 186 8.51 5.01 -1.55
N LYS A 187 8.78 5.53 -0.34
CA LYS A 187 9.41 4.75 0.75
C LYS A 187 8.63 3.48 1.08
N CYS A 188 7.30 3.58 1.17
CA CYS A 188 6.44 2.42 1.46
C CYS A 188 6.49 1.39 0.34
N MET A 189 6.40 1.83 -0.93
CA MET A 189 6.52 0.95 -2.09
C MET A 189 7.85 0.20 -2.13
N MET A 190 8.96 0.85 -1.76
CA MET A 190 10.30 0.22 -1.73
C MET A 190 10.41 -0.95 -0.74
N LEU A 191 9.54 -1.02 0.27
CA LEU A 191 9.59 -2.05 1.32
C LEU A 191 8.65 -3.23 1.09
N GLN A 192 7.64 -3.09 0.23
CA GLN A 192 6.64 -4.13 -0.01
C GLN A 192 6.46 -4.35 -1.52
N GLU A 193 6.91 -5.51 -2.01
CA GLU A 193 6.83 -5.84 -3.43
C GLU A 193 5.39 -6.15 -3.86
N ASP A 194 4.98 -5.58 -5.00
CA ASP A 194 3.78 -5.84 -5.82
C ASP A 194 2.41 -5.86 -5.10
N GLU A 195 2.41 -5.60 -3.80
CA GLU A 195 1.25 -5.67 -2.93
C GLU A 195 0.82 -4.28 -2.41
N PHE A 196 1.71 -3.29 -2.39
CA PHE A 196 1.37 -1.91 -2.00
C PHE A 196 0.70 -1.15 -3.16
N LEU A 197 0.06 -0.01 -2.87
CA LEU A 197 -0.53 0.82 -3.92
C LEU A 197 0.54 1.29 -4.90
N GLN A 198 0.49 0.83 -6.16
CA GLN A 198 1.49 1.19 -7.14
C GLN A 198 1.30 2.64 -7.57
N CYS A 199 2.37 3.42 -7.47
CA CYS A 199 2.50 4.70 -8.17
C CYS A 199 3.36 4.48 -9.41
N TYR A 200 2.83 4.80 -10.59
CA TYR A 200 3.55 4.69 -11.86
C TYR A 200 4.50 5.87 -12.07
N GLY A 201 4.12 7.03 -11.58
CA GLY A 201 4.88 8.24 -11.81
C GLY A 201 4.07 9.49 -11.55
N ILE A 202 4.62 10.59 -12.04
CA ILE A 202 4.13 11.94 -11.81
C ILE A 202 3.88 12.61 -13.15
N SER A 203 2.85 13.44 -13.20
CA SER A 203 2.50 14.29 -14.34
C SER A 203 2.20 15.70 -13.84
N ARG A 204 2.05 16.65 -14.77
CA ARG A 204 1.56 17.99 -14.48
C ARG A 204 0.57 18.42 -15.53
N ASN A 205 -0.58 18.94 -15.11
CA ASN A 205 -1.56 19.46 -16.03
C ASN A 205 -1.01 20.71 -16.74
N PRO A 206 -0.93 20.76 -18.07
CA PRO A 206 -0.33 21.88 -18.78
C PRO A 206 -1.14 23.18 -18.66
N VAL A 207 -2.46 23.09 -18.40
CA VAL A 207 -3.37 24.23 -18.26
C VAL A 207 -3.47 24.67 -16.81
N THR A 208 -3.90 23.78 -15.91
CA THR A 208 -4.12 24.13 -14.49
C THR A 208 -2.82 24.21 -13.70
N LYS A 209 -1.71 23.68 -14.23
CA LYS A 209 -0.39 23.57 -13.58
C LYS A 209 -0.36 22.69 -12.33
N GLU A 210 -1.47 22.03 -12.03
CA GLU A 210 -1.62 21.09 -10.91
C GLU A 210 -0.68 19.88 -11.08
N PHE A 211 -0.05 19.47 -9.98
CA PHE A 211 0.70 18.23 -9.92
C PHE A 211 -0.26 17.04 -9.89
N ILE A 212 0.14 15.95 -10.53
CA ILE A 212 -0.67 14.74 -10.65
C ILE A 212 0.16 13.52 -10.27
N THR A 213 -0.34 12.72 -9.33
CA THR A 213 0.18 11.37 -9.08
C THR A 213 -0.62 10.35 -9.88
N VAL A 214 0.08 9.43 -10.55
CA VAL A 214 -0.51 8.39 -11.40
C VAL A 214 -0.45 7.05 -10.66
N LEU A 215 -1.61 6.53 -10.26
CA LEU A 215 -1.75 5.36 -9.39
C LEU A 215 -2.48 4.21 -10.10
N ASP A 216 -2.40 3.01 -9.54
CA ASP A 216 -3.33 1.91 -9.87
C ASP A 216 -4.78 2.39 -9.76
N TYR A 217 -5.61 1.95 -10.71
CA TYR A 217 -7.03 2.21 -10.66
C TYR A 217 -7.75 1.09 -9.90
N ALA A 218 -8.20 1.39 -8.68
CA ALA A 218 -9.03 0.49 -7.88
C ALA A 218 -10.46 0.43 -8.43
N GLN A 219 -10.78 -0.64 -9.17
CA GLN A 219 -12.04 -0.78 -9.89
C GLN A 219 -13.26 -0.89 -8.96
N GLN A 220 -13.04 -1.30 -7.70
CA GLN A 220 -14.08 -1.42 -6.69
C GLN A 220 -14.23 -0.17 -5.81
N GLY A 221 -13.48 0.90 -6.11
CA GLY A 221 -13.47 2.13 -5.32
C GLY A 221 -12.76 1.97 -3.99
N ASP A 222 -13.18 2.77 -2.99
CA ASP A 222 -12.68 2.62 -1.63
C ASP A 222 -13.37 1.46 -0.88
N LEU A 223 -12.69 1.00 0.17
CA LEU A 223 -13.10 -0.15 0.97
C LEU A 223 -14.45 0.10 1.66
N ARG A 224 -14.76 1.36 2.00
CA ARG A 224 -16.05 1.72 2.64
C ARG A 224 -17.21 1.35 1.74
N HIS A 225 -17.19 1.85 0.51
CA HIS A 225 -18.24 1.57 -0.48
C HIS A 225 -18.23 0.10 -0.91
N PHE A 226 -17.05 -0.51 -1.07
CA PHE A 226 -16.95 -1.93 -1.40
C PHE A 226 -17.63 -2.81 -0.34
N LEU A 227 -17.37 -2.56 0.94
CA LEU A 227 -17.95 -3.35 2.02
C LEU A 227 -19.46 -3.14 2.12
N GLN A 228 -19.95 -1.91 1.98
CA GLN A 228 -21.39 -1.62 1.96
C GLN A 228 -22.10 -2.35 0.82
N LYS A 229 -21.50 -2.34 -0.37
CA LYS A 229 -22.08 -2.98 -1.57
C LYS A 229 -22.08 -4.50 -1.50
N ASN A 230 -21.02 -5.10 -0.95
CA ASN A 230 -20.81 -6.55 -1.02
C ASN A 230 -21.10 -7.26 0.30
N HIS A 231 -21.61 -6.56 1.30
CA HIS A 231 -21.74 -7.04 2.67
C HIS A 231 -22.30 -8.47 2.79
N GLU A 232 -23.45 -8.73 2.15
CA GLU A 232 -24.17 -10.01 2.21
C GLU A 232 -23.48 -11.15 1.45
N THR A 233 -22.62 -10.83 0.48
CA THR A 233 -21.96 -11.81 -0.40
C THR A 233 -20.50 -12.05 -0.03
N LEU A 234 -19.93 -11.16 0.79
CA LEU A 234 -18.51 -11.19 1.14
C LEU A 234 -18.24 -12.30 2.16
N LYS A 235 -17.57 -13.34 1.70
CA LYS A 235 -17.19 -14.50 2.51
C LYS A 235 -16.21 -14.12 3.61
N TRP A 236 -16.19 -14.90 4.69
CA TRP A 236 -15.32 -14.64 5.83
C TRP A 236 -13.83 -14.71 5.45
N GLU A 237 -13.45 -15.58 4.51
CA GLU A 237 -12.08 -15.70 4.00
C GLU A 237 -11.62 -14.39 3.35
N ASP A 238 -12.49 -13.75 2.56
CA ASP A 238 -12.17 -12.48 1.91
C ASP A 238 -12.09 -11.35 2.94
N ARG A 239 -12.96 -11.35 3.96
CA ARG A 239 -12.88 -10.40 5.09
C ARG A 239 -11.54 -10.53 5.82
N LEU A 240 -11.08 -11.76 6.09
CA LEU A 240 -9.79 -12.01 6.74
C LEU A 240 -8.60 -11.60 5.86
N ARG A 241 -8.67 -11.88 4.55
CA ARG A 241 -7.65 -11.43 3.58
C ARG A 241 -7.54 -9.92 3.55
N ILE A 242 -8.67 -9.21 3.57
CA ILE A 242 -8.71 -7.75 3.60
C ILE A 242 -7.98 -7.21 4.84
N VAL A 243 -8.36 -7.69 6.03
CA VAL A 243 -7.77 -7.21 7.30
C VAL A 243 -6.28 -7.55 7.39
N THR A 244 -5.89 -8.76 6.99
CA THR A 244 -4.49 -9.20 7.00
C THR A 244 -3.65 -8.32 6.08
N LYS A 245 -4.17 -7.98 4.90
CA LYS A 245 -3.47 -7.15 3.93
C LYS A 245 -3.32 -5.70 4.42
N ILE A 246 -4.37 -5.10 4.97
CA ILE A 246 -4.32 -3.77 5.59
C ILE A 246 -3.27 -3.73 6.71
N ALA A 247 -3.22 -4.76 7.56
CA ALA A 247 -2.23 -4.83 8.64
C ALA A 247 -0.80 -4.91 8.11
N LYS A 248 -0.56 -5.57 6.97
CA LYS A 248 0.75 -5.58 6.30
C LYS A 248 1.14 -4.18 5.81
N ASP A 249 0.23 -3.47 5.15
CA ASP A 249 0.49 -2.12 4.64
C ASP A 249 0.79 -1.14 5.78
N LEU A 250 0.03 -1.20 6.87
CA LEU A 250 0.29 -0.38 8.06
C LEU A 250 1.64 -0.72 8.72
N LYS A 251 2.02 -2.00 8.77
CA LYS A 251 3.34 -2.40 9.26
C LYS A 251 4.45 -1.76 8.43
N VAL A 252 4.28 -1.72 7.11
CA VAL A 252 5.26 -1.13 6.19
C VAL A 252 5.34 0.38 6.37
N ILE A 253 4.20 1.06 6.52
CA ILE A 253 4.19 2.49 6.84
C ILE A 253 4.94 2.74 8.15
N HIS A 254 4.63 1.99 9.21
CA HIS A 254 5.27 2.15 10.52
C HIS A 254 6.77 1.79 10.50
N SER A 255 7.20 0.82 9.70
CA SER A 255 8.62 0.47 9.58
C SER A 255 9.44 1.52 8.82
N THR A 256 8.80 2.46 8.12
CA THR A 256 9.46 3.66 7.58
C THR A 256 9.64 4.77 8.62
N GLY A 257 9.20 4.56 9.86
CA GLY A 257 9.19 5.57 10.92
C GLY A 257 8.08 6.61 10.77
N LEU A 258 6.98 6.24 10.12
CA LEU A 258 5.85 7.13 9.84
C LEU A 258 4.57 6.60 10.46
N ILE A 259 3.67 7.52 10.81
CA ILE A 259 2.26 7.27 11.10
C ILE A 259 1.47 7.76 9.89
N HIS A 260 0.45 7.01 9.44
CA HIS A 260 -0.33 7.39 8.26
C HIS A 260 -1.11 8.69 8.51
N GLY A 261 -1.69 8.84 9.69
CA GLY A 261 -2.27 10.09 10.19
C GLY A 261 -3.71 10.37 9.76
N ASP A 262 -4.24 9.62 8.81
CA ASP A 262 -5.60 9.73 8.25
C ASP A 262 -6.14 8.37 7.81
N PHE A 263 -5.86 7.33 8.60
CA PHE A 263 -6.20 5.98 8.24
C PHE A 263 -7.68 5.67 8.51
N HIS A 264 -8.46 5.49 7.44
CA HIS A 264 -9.86 5.06 7.50
C HIS A 264 -10.26 4.29 6.23
N SER A 265 -11.42 3.61 6.22
CA SER A 265 -11.85 2.80 5.05
C SER A 265 -12.03 3.57 3.74
N GLY A 266 -12.26 4.89 3.79
CA GLY A 266 -12.29 5.74 2.60
C GLY A 266 -10.92 5.97 1.95
N ASN A 267 -9.84 5.73 2.70
CA ASN A 267 -8.44 5.87 2.26
C ASN A 267 -7.78 4.51 2.03
N VAL A 268 -8.57 3.43 2.04
CA VAL A 268 -8.15 2.10 1.61
C VAL A 268 -8.84 1.82 0.29
N LEU A 269 -8.06 1.69 -0.78
CA LEU A 269 -8.57 1.41 -2.11
C LEU A 269 -8.71 -0.11 -2.31
N GLN A 270 -9.80 -0.55 -2.92
CA GLN A 270 -10.07 -1.95 -3.19
C GLN A 270 -9.78 -2.29 -4.66
N GLU A 271 -8.66 -2.97 -4.90
CA GLU A 271 -8.31 -3.50 -6.23
C GLU A 271 -8.66 -4.98 -6.30
N SER A 272 -9.73 -5.32 -7.01
CA SER A 272 -10.27 -6.68 -7.04
C SER A 272 -10.49 -7.24 -5.61
N THR A 273 -9.64 -8.16 -5.15
CA THR A 273 -9.72 -8.77 -3.80
C THR A 273 -8.64 -8.27 -2.84
N ILE A 274 -7.83 -7.29 -3.24
CA ILE A 274 -6.67 -6.81 -2.51
C ILE A 274 -6.91 -5.36 -2.08
N PRO A 275 -7.04 -5.08 -0.76
CA PRO A 275 -7.05 -3.70 -0.29
C PRO A 275 -5.64 -3.12 -0.31
N LYS A 276 -5.54 -1.83 -0.62
CA LYS A 276 -4.29 -1.08 -0.61
C LYS A 276 -4.48 0.24 0.12
N VAL A 277 -3.68 0.48 1.16
CA VAL A 277 -3.70 1.75 1.90
C VAL A 277 -3.19 2.89 1.00
N SER A 278 -3.85 4.04 1.07
CA SER A 278 -3.63 5.20 0.20
C SER A 278 -3.79 6.51 0.95
N ASP A 279 -3.45 7.62 0.30
CA ASP A 279 -3.57 8.99 0.83
C ASP A 279 -2.63 9.31 1.99
N PHE A 280 -1.39 9.62 1.66
CA PHE A 280 -0.34 9.95 2.63
C PHE A 280 -0.26 11.46 2.94
N GLY A 281 -1.27 12.24 2.56
CA GLY A 281 -1.24 13.71 2.69
C GLY A 281 -1.08 14.21 4.12
N LEU A 282 -1.51 13.42 5.11
CA LEU A 282 -1.42 13.73 6.54
C LEU A 282 -0.41 12.83 7.30
N SER A 283 0.43 12.10 6.56
CA SER A 283 1.47 11.26 7.15
C SER A 283 2.55 12.07 7.82
N ARG A 284 3.00 11.60 8.99
CA ARG A 284 3.96 12.31 9.83
C ARG A 284 4.98 11.35 10.43
N VAL A 285 6.15 11.90 10.75
CA VAL A 285 7.19 11.17 11.47
C VAL A 285 6.66 10.73 12.82
N ASP A 286 6.86 9.45 13.12
CA ASP A 286 6.68 8.92 14.46
C ASP A 286 7.88 9.34 15.31
N LYS A 287 7.67 10.31 16.20
CA LYS A 287 8.71 10.86 17.06
C LYS A 287 9.27 9.83 18.05
N ASP A 288 8.53 8.74 18.27
CA ASP A 288 8.91 7.66 19.18
C ASP A 288 9.44 6.42 18.42
N HIS A 289 9.69 6.54 17.11
CA HIS A 289 10.19 5.44 16.29
C HIS A 289 11.59 4.99 16.71
N ILE A 290 11.72 3.71 17.04
CA ILE A 290 13.00 3.04 17.28
C ILE A 290 13.30 2.19 16.02
N PRO A 291 14.43 2.42 15.32
CA PRO A 291 14.81 1.61 14.17
C PRO A 291 14.92 0.12 14.53
N GLU A 292 14.51 -0.75 13.61
CA GLU A 292 14.46 -2.22 13.81
C GLU A 292 15.82 -2.84 14.22
N ALA A 293 16.94 -2.19 13.90
CA ALA A 293 18.29 -2.60 14.32
C ALA A 293 18.52 -2.45 15.84
N ASP A 294 17.81 -1.52 16.49
CA ASP A 294 17.93 -1.22 17.92
C ASP A 294 16.86 -1.95 18.77
N GLU A 295 15.82 -2.51 18.13
CA GLU A 295 14.78 -3.32 18.81
C GLU A 295 15.36 -4.57 19.48
N ILE A 296 16.42 -5.17 18.92
CA ILE A 296 17.02 -6.40 19.46
C ILE A 296 17.73 -6.15 20.81
N ALA A 297 18.23 -4.93 21.04
CA ALA A 297 18.94 -4.57 22.27
C ALA A 297 18.01 -4.12 23.42
N ALA A 298 16.78 -3.72 23.11
CA ALA A 298 15.89 -3.02 24.06
C ALA A 298 14.84 -3.90 24.76
N THR A 299 14.81 -5.22 24.50
CA THR A 299 13.79 -6.11 25.07
C THR A 299 14.08 -6.52 26.53
N ARG A 300 13.55 -5.74 27.49
CA ARG A 300 12.82 -6.30 28.66
C ARG A 300 12.00 -5.29 29.49
N ASP A 301 12.34 -3.99 29.52
CA ASP A 301 11.80 -3.11 30.58
C ASP A 301 10.89 -1.92 30.16
N ARG A 302 10.48 -1.78 28.90
CA ARG A 302 9.59 -0.66 28.48
C ARG A 302 8.39 -1.05 27.62
N ALA A 303 7.81 -2.23 27.85
CA ALA A 303 6.62 -2.70 27.12
C ALA A 303 5.28 -2.09 27.61
N ILE A 304 5.30 -1.08 28.50
CA ILE A 304 4.09 -0.46 29.04
C ILE A 304 4.21 1.06 28.91
N GLN A 305 3.91 1.59 27.73
CA GLN A 305 3.18 2.84 27.50
C GLN A 305 3.33 3.31 26.04
N LYS A 306 2.19 3.71 25.46
CA LYS A 306 1.99 4.45 24.20
C LYS A 306 1.85 3.58 22.94
N HIS A 307 0.61 3.24 22.65
CA HIS A 307 0.16 2.75 21.36
C HIS A 307 -0.19 3.95 20.47
N SER A 308 0.27 3.98 19.21
CA SER A 308 -0.27 4.95 18.24
C SER A 308 -1.79 4.73 18.08
N PRO A 309 -2.61 5.74 17.77
CA PRO A 309 -4.05 5.53 17.59
C PRO A 309 -4.39 4.43 16.57
N GLU A 310 -3.58 4.31 15.51
CA GLU A 310 -3.68 3.27 14.48
C GLU A 310 -3.35 1.86 15.01
N ALA A 311 -2.51 1.79 16.04
CA ALA A 311 -2.16 0.56 16.73
C ALA A 311 -3.33 -0.01 17.53
N ILE A 312 -3.98 0.86 18.31
CA ILE A 312 -5.19 0.54 19.07
C ILE A 312 -6.30 0.14 18.08
N TYR A 313 -6.41 0.86 16.96
CA TYR A 313 -7.39 0.61 15.91
C TYR A 313 -7.19 -0.74 15.22
N THR A 314 -5.96 -1.07 14.80
CA THR A 314 -5.61 -2.37 14.19
C THR A 314 -5.85 -3.50 15.18
N SER A 315 -5.48 -3.31 16.45
CA SER A 315 -5.74 -4.28 17.51
C SER A 315 -7.23 -4.48 17.77
N ARG A 316 -8.06 -3.44 17.70
CA ARG A 316 -9.52 -3.54 17.85
C ARG A 316 -10.17 -4.21 16.65
N LEU A 317 -9.74 -3.89 15.42
CA LEU A 317 -10.21 -4.51 14.19
C LEU A 317 -9.91 -6.01 14.18
N ILE A 318 -8.69 -6.39 14.58
CA ILE A 318 -8.27 -7.79 14.71
C ILE A 318 -9.01 -8.47 15.85
N HIS A 319 -9.09 -7.88 17.05
CA HIS A 319 -9.87 -8.42 18.17
C HIS A 319 -11.33 -8.67 17.78
N TYR A 320 -11.93 -7.76 17.02
CA TYR A 320 -13.31 -7.85 16.57
C TYR A 320 -13.55 -8.99 15.56
N VAL A 321 -12.66 -9.15 14.58
CA VAL A 321 -12.71 -10.26 13.60
C VAL A 321 -12.44 -11.62 14.25
N THR A 322 -11.68 -11.63 15.35
CA THR A 322 -11.21 -12.86 16.00
C THR A 322 -12.05 -13.33 17.21
N LYS A 323 -12.85 -12.47 17.86
CA LYS A 323 -13.43 -12.79 19.18
C LYS A 323 -14.90 -13.25 19.19
N LYS A 324 -15.72 -13.03 18.17
CA LYS A 324 -17.18 -13.26 18.30
C LYS A 324 -17.72 -14.52 17.61
N GLN A 325 -16.95 -15.60 17.65
CA GLN A 325 -17.47 -16.93 17.31
C GLN A 325 -18.13 -17.63 18.51
N ASP A 326 -17.96 -17.12 19.74
CA ASP A 326 -18.39 -17.86 20.93
C ASP A 326 -19.87 -17.66 21.37
N THR A 327 -20.72 -16.85 20.70
CA THR A 327 -22.08 -16.60 21.23
C THR A 327 -23.24 -16.31 20.25
N CYS A 328 -23.13 -16.47 18.92
CA CYS A 328 -24.27 -16.12 18.05
C CYS A 328 -24.44 -17.07 16.85
N ASN A 329 -25.52 -17.86 16.86
CA ASN A 329 -25.92 -18.78 15.79
C ASN A 329 -26.74 -18.10 14.67
N ASP A 330 -26.94 -16.78 14.71
CA ASP A 330 -27.79 -16.08 13.76
C ASP A 330 -26.95 -15.17 12.84
N THR A 331 -26.80 -15.62 11.59
CA THR A 331 -26.04 -14.97 10.52
C THR A 331 -26.52 -13.53 10.28
N LYS A 332 -27.81 -13.23 10.48
CA LYS A 332 -28.36 -11.87 10.28
C LYS A 332 -27.90 -10.87 11.34
N GLN A 333 -27.65 -11.31 12.58
CA GLN A 333 -27.13 -10.44 13.66
C GLN A 333 -25.62 -10.22 13.53
N GLN A 334 -24.88 -11.22 13.04
CA GLN A 334 -23.45 -11.09 12.74
C GLN A 334 -23.21 -10.05 11.64
N ASP A 335 -24.04 -10.11 10.61
CA ASP A 335 -24.08 -9.18 9.49
C ASP A 335 -24.50 -7.77 9.92
N LEU A 336 -25.54 -7.61 10.77
CA LEU A 336 -25.92 -6.30 11.32
C LEU A 336 -24.80 -5.67 12.16
N TYR A 337 -24.05 -6.46 12.92
CA TYR A 337 -23.02 -5.99 13.85
C TYR A 337 -21.69 -5.68 13.15
N ILE A 338 -21.26 -6.50 12.17
CA ILE A 338 -20.13 -6.20 11.26
C ILE A 338 -20.45 -4.95 10.46
N ASN A 339 -21.67 -4.82 9.93
CA ASN A 339 -22.14 -3.56 9.36
C ASN A 339 -22.10 -2.40 10.36
N THR A 340 -22.45 -2.61 11.63
CA THR A 340 -22.38 -1.56 12.65
C THR A 340 -20.94 -1.18 12.97
N SER A 341 -19.99 -2.12 13.00
CA SER A 341 -18.57 -1.83 13.26
C SER A 341 -17.85 -1.25 12.05
N LEU A 342 -18.27 -1.63 10.84
CA LEU A 342 -17.89 -1.00 9.58
C LEU A 342 -18.55 0.38 9.41
N GLN A 343 -19.80 0.57 9.86
CA GLN A 343 -20.48 1.87 9.93
C GLN A 343 -19.88 2.75 11.03
N ASN A 344 -19.43 2.18 12.15
CA ASN A 344 -18.67 2.91 13.16
C ASN A 344 -17.29 3.29 12.60
N LEU A 345 -16.65 2.43 11.80
CA LEU A 345 -15.52 2.81 10.94
C LEU A 345 -15.83 4.01 10.03
N CYS A 346 -17.08 4.13 9.57
CA CYS A 346 -17.58 5.26 8.76
C CYS A 346 -17.97 6.49 9.60
N ASN A 347 -18.34 6.32 10.88
CA ASN A 347 -18.93 7.35 11.75
C ASN A 347 -17.93 7.93 12.76
N ASP A 348 -16.89 7.18 13.17
CA ASP A 348 -15.83 7.64 14.08
C ASP A 348 -14.90 8.68 13.42
N THR A 349 -14.92 8.75 12.09
CA THR A 349 -14.32 9.84 11.31
C THR A 349 -15.01 11.19 11.58
N ARG A 350 -16.21 11.20 12.18
CA ARG A 350 -16.94 12.42 12.57
C ARG A 350 -16.64 12.87 14.01
N GLN A 351 -16.04 12.02 14.86
CA GLN A 351 -15.69 12.37 16.25
C GLN A 351 -14.25 12.86 16.42
N GLN A 352 -13.36 12.65 15.44
CA GLN A 352 -12.03 13.28 15.45
C GLN A 352 -12.10 14.80 15.22
N ASP A 353 -13.14 15.31 14.55
CA ASP A 353 -13.40 16.75 14.45
C ASP A 353 -13.84 17.38 15.79
N LEU A 354 -14.43 16.59 16.71
CA LEU A 354 -14.83 17.07 18.05
C LEU A 354 -13.65 17.03 19.03
N TYR A 355 -12.78 16.02 18.94
CA TYR A 355 -11.59 15.92 19.80
C TYR A 355 -10.51 16.98 19.51
N LEU A 356 -10.50 17.56 18.31
CA LEU A 356 -9.59 18.66 17.94
C LEU A 356 -10.10 20.04 18.39
N ASN A 357 -11.42 20.24 18.49
CA ASN A 357 -11.99 21.49 18.99
C ASN A 357 -11.88 21.64 20.52
N ASP A 358 -11.91 20.53 21.27
CA ASP A 358 -11.72 20.52 22.73
C ASP A 358 -10.25 20.71 23.18
N MET A 359 -9.30 20.86 22.26
CA MET A 359 -7.91 21.23 22.57
C MET A 359 -7.56 22.68 22.19
N THR A 360 -8.57 23.50 21.87
CA THR A 360 -8.40 24.94 21.57
C THR A 360 -9.26 25.88 22.41
N GLU A 361 -9.78 25.43 23.55
CA GLU A 361 -10.30 26.32 24.62
C GLU A 361 -9.38 26.36 25.84
#